data_AF-A0A2C5XGK3-F1
#
_entry.id   AF-A0A2C5XGK3-F1
#
_cell.length_a   1.000
_cell.length_b   1.000
_cell.length_c   1.000
_cell.angle_alpha   90.00
_cell.angle_beta   90.00
_cell.angle_gamma   90.00
#
_symmetry.space_group_name_H-M   'P 1'
#
loop_
_entity.id
_entity.type
_entity.pdbx_description
1 polymer ?
#
loop_
_entity_poly.entity_id
_entity_poly.type
_entity_poly.pdbx_seq_one_letter_code
_entity_poly.pdbx_strand_id
1 'polypeptide(L)'
;MFSGRFPNFLPRRLPRRYKYITLIFRLQPCIVASLIGIVAFYGDQILSRACHDNVIVLWRIEGFSSDGPPPPQSAAPTPQMVVPASNEDPSRLTRSAFVPVTSPLCPAQYTRLLEFYTPNCGPQFFMRFKLHHVPNQNPVLAFCNAAGNIFFWDFKRLTEYRGIRQALKDPCRDKNKSISLPNWLKPIVPRHRTDTSSKLRPPGSDRDGSMASGPVDCDEFSSETFDSWDAKYSMQDAQEPLRAHKTESSSANFVGRQAAWSPGGDWCVVVGSSNTALVLQRWPRKPSAG
;
A
#
# COMPACT_ATOMS: atom_id res chain seq x y z
N MET A 1 -17.89 -22.23 -13.28
CA MET A 1 -16.64 -23.03 -13.17
C MET A 1 -15.53 -22.20 -13.82
N PHE A 2 -14.84 -21.34 -13.07
CA PHE A 2 -13.70 -20.57 -13.58
C PHE A 2 -12.59 -20.63 -12.52
N SER A 3 -11.66 -21.55 -12.69
CA SER A 3 -10.42 -21.61 -11.93
C SER A 3 -9.33 -20.83 -12.69
N GLY A 4 -9.03 -19.62 -12.25
CA GLY A 4 -7.85 -18.88 -12.72
C GLY A 4 -6.66 -19.20 -11.82
N ARG A 5 -5.72 -20.00 -12.31
CA ARG A 5 -4.42 -20.24 -11.66
C ARG A 5 -3.52 -19.01 -11.86
N PHE A 6 -2.92 -18.50 -10.78
CA PHE A 6 -1.84 -17.51 -10.84
C PHE A 6 -0.54 -18.18 -11.30
N PRO A 7 0.22 -17.60 -12.26
CA PRO A 7 1.50 -18.16 -12.66
C PRO A 7 2.62 -17.79 -11.67
N ASN A 8 3.52 -18.75 -11.45
CA ASN A 8 4.73 -18.63 -10.65
C ASN A 8 5.72 -17.65 -11.31
N PHE A 9 6.06 -16.54 -10.64
CA PHE A 9 7.10 -15.62 -11.09
C PHE A 9 8.39 -15.80 -10.27
N LEU A 10 9.43 -16.32 -10.93
CA LEU A 10 10.82 -16.27 -10.46
C LEU A 10 11.43 -14.90 -10.77
N PRO A 11 12.28 -14.31 -9.91
CA PRO A 11 12.88 -13.02 -10.15
C PRO A 11 14.14 -13.22 -11.01
N ARG A 12 14.06 -12.96 -12.30
CA ARG A 12 15.26 -12.83 -13.14
C ARG A 12 15.87 -11.46 -12.92
N ARG A 13 17.14 -11.42 -12.50
CA ARG A 13 17.97 -10.21 -12.50
C ARG A 13 18.03 -9.66 -13.92
N LEU A 14 17.49 -8.46 -14.13
CA LEU A 14 17.63 -7.75 -15.41
C LEU A 14 19.12 -7.38 -15.63
N PRO A 15 19.69 -7.65 -16.81
CA PRO A 15 21.07 -7.31 -17.13
C PRO A 15 21.30 -5.79 -17.22
N ARG A 16 22.50 -5.36 -16.80
CA ARG A 16 22.97 -3.96 -16.67
C ARG A 16 23.20 -3.21 -18.00
N ARG A 17 22.36 -3.41 -19.03
CA ARG A 17 22.46 -2.68 -20.31
C ARG A 17 21.10 -2.25 -20.82
N TYR A 18 20.42 -1.38 -20.08
CA TYR A 18 19.35 -0.54 -20.65
C TYR A 18 19.79 0.91 -20.57
N LYS A 19 20.44 1.36 -21.65
CA LYS A 19 20.66 2.78 -21.92
C LYS A 19 19.28 3.38 -22.25
N TYR A 20 18.81 4.26 -21.37
CA TYR A 20 17.67 5.17 -21.56
C TYR A 20 16.33 4.51 -21.94
N ILE A 21 15.63 3.98 -20.93
CA ILE A 21 14.16 4.13 -20.92
C ILE A 21 13.93 5.57 -20.46
N THR A 22 14.04 6.51 -21.39
CA THR A 22 13.42 7.83 -21.21
C THR A 22 11.96 7.55 -20.89
N LEU A 23 11.51 7.90 -19.68
CA LEU A 23 10.13 7.74 -19.25
C LEU A 23 9.23 8.23 -20.39
N ILE A 24 8.56 7.31 -21.10
CA ILE A 24 7.59 7.61 -22.19
C ILE A 24 6.26 8.04 -21.54
N PHE A 25 6.34 8.77 -20.42
CA PHE A 25 5.23 9.35 -19.69
C PHE A 25 5.75 10.65 -19.09
N ARG A 26 5.29 11.77 -19.63
CA ARG A 26 5.41 13.05 -18.92
C ARG A 26 4.40 12.99 -17.77
N LEU A 27 4.86 12.57 -16.59
CA LEU A 27 4.06 12.59 -15.36
C LEU A 27 3.87 14.05 -14.91
N GLN A 28 3.02 14.80 -15.61
CA GLN A 28 2.55 16.14 -15.25
C GLN A 28 1.06 16.04 -14.85
N PRO A 29 0.50 17.01 -14.09
CA PRO A 29 -0.08 16.89 -12.74
C PRO A 29 -1.29 15.93 -12.52
N CYS A 30 -1.64 15.08 -13.48
CA CYS A 30 -2.89 14.30 -13.48
C CYS A 30 -2.85 13.07 -12.55
N ILE A 31 -1.66 12.55 -12.21
CA ILE A 31 -1.49 11.43 -11.26
C ILE A 31 -1.18 11.93 -9.86
N VAL A 32 -0.50 13.06 -9.75
CA VAL A 32 -0.19 13.74 -8.50
C VAL A 32 -0.09 15.23 -8.77
N ALA A 33 -0.68 16.06 -7.92
CA ALA A 33 -0.85 17.50 -8.18
C ALA A 33 0.46 18.30 -8.04
N SER A 34 1.53 17.65 -7.57
CA SER A 34 2.77 18.27 -7.10
C SER A 34 4.01 17.55 -7.64
N LEU A 35 5.21 18.13 -7.38
CA LEU A 35 6.50 17.55 -7.74
C LEU A 35 6.64 16.09 -7.29
N ILE A 36 6.85 15.18 -8.23
CA ILE A 36 7.06 13.75 -7.96
C ILE A 36 8.38 13.55 -7.21
N GLY A 37 8.28 13.01 -6.00
CA GLY A 37 9.44 12.70 -5.18
C GLY A 37 10.05 11.33 -5.48
N ILE A 38 9.22 10.33 -5.79
CA ILE A 38 9.66 8.95 -6.03
C ILE A 38 8.65 8.18 -6.89
N VAL A 39 9.18 7.29 -7.73
CA VAL A 39 8.44 6.29 -8.50
C VAL A 39 9.13 4.93 -8.40
N ALA A 40 8.37 3.84 -8.38
CA ALA A 40 8.89 2.47 -8.43
C ALA A 40 7.87 1.54 -9.10
N PHE A 41 8.35 0.51 -9.81
CA PHE A 41 7.51 -0.56 -10.34
C PHE A 41 7.14 -1.58 -9.25
N TYR A 42 5.93 -2.13 -9.37
CA TYR A 42 5.45 -3.31 -8.65
C TYR A 42 4.81 -4.27 -9.68
N GLY A 43 5.62 -5.20 -10.19
CA GLY A 43 5.26 -5.91 -11.43
C GLY A 43 5.10 -4.89 -12.57
N ASP A 44 3.97 -4.95 -13.27
CA ASP A 44 3.61 -3.99 -14.32
C ASP A 44 2.88 -2.74 -13.81
N GLN A 45 2.61 -2.68 -12.50
CA GLN A 45 1.99 -1.52 -11.84
C GLN A 45 3.06 -0.55 -11.35
N ILE A 46 2.63 0.66 -11.01
CA ILE A 46 3.51 1.75 -10.60
C ILE A 46 3.05 2.29 -9.25
N LEU A 47 4.00 2.40 -8.32
CA LEU A 47 3.87 3.16 -7.09
C LEU A 47 4.54 4.53 -7.29
N SER A 48 3.87 5.59 -6.89
CA SER A 48 4.43 6.94 -6.92
C SER A 48 3.95 7.81 -5.77
N ARG A 49 4.76 8.80 -5.41
CA ARG A 49 4.42 9.81 -4.42
C ARG A 49 4.90 11.18 -4.89
N ALA A 50 4.09 12.22 -4.68
CA ALA A 50 4.50 13.61 -4.82
C ALA A 50 4.73 14.30 -3.48
N CYS A 51 5.35 15.48 -3.54
CA CYS A 51 5.35 16.44 -2.46
C CYS A 51 3.92 16.90 -2.15
N HIS A 52 3.62 17.31 -0.92
CA HIS A 52 2.30 17.78 -0.44
C HIS A 52 1.16 16.76 -0.46
N ASP A 53 1.24 15.73 -1.29
CA ASP A 53 0.29 14.63 -1.29
C ASP A 53 0.61 13.71 -0.10
N ASN A 54 -0.31 13.63 0.86
CA ASN A 54 -0.21 12.72 2.00
C ASN A 54 -0.57 11.27 1.60
N VAL A 55 -0.25 10.88 0.36
CA VAL A 55 -0.53 9.54 -0.17
C VAL A 55 0.62 8.98 -1.01
N ILE A 56 0.75 7.66 -1.01
CA ILE A 56 1.45 6.91 -2.06
C ILE A 56 0.38 6.30 -2.95
N VAL A 57 0.46 6.50 -4.26
CA VAL A 57 -0.54 6.05 -5.22
C VAL A 57 -0.03 4.81 -5.93
N LEU A 58 -0.83 3.75 -5.95
CA LEU A 58 -0.68 2.60 -6.83
C LEU A 58 -1.57 2.82 -8.05
N TRP A 59 -0.99 2.75 -9.24
CA TRP A 59 -1.68 2.93 -10.50
C TRP A 59 -1.06 2.07 -11.59
N ARG A 60 -1.70 2.01 -12.76
CA ARG A 60 -1.17 1.28 -13.92
C ARG A 60 -1.29 2.12 -15.19
N ILE A 61 -0.40 1.85 -16.12
CA ILE A 61 -0.51 2.32 -17.50
C ILE A 61 -1.44 1.35 -18.23
N GLU A 62 -2.50 1.86 -18.86
CA GLU A 62 -3.40 1.02 -19.65
C GLU A 62 -2.64 0.48 -20.89
N GLY A 63 -2.89 -0.79 -21.23
CA GLY A 63 -2.22 -1.48 -22.35
C GLY A 63 -0.76 -1.87 -22.12
N PHE A 64 -0.13 -1.45 -21.01
CA PHE A 64 1.24 -1.86 -20.70
C PHE A 64 1.28 -3.29 -20.14
N SER A 65 2.17 -4.12 -20.70
CA SER A 65 2.55 -5.40 -20.12
C SER A 65 4.02 -5.71 -20.43
N SER A 66 4.76 -6.19 -19.43
CA SER A 66 6.17 -6.58 -19.62
C SER A 66 6.37 -7.94 -20.28
N ASP A 67 5.29 -8.73 -20.42
CA ASP A 67 5.31 -10.00 -21.16
C ASP A 67 5.34 -9.77 -22.68
N GLY A 68 4.93 -8.60 -23.15
CA GLY A 68 5.00 -8.19 -24.55
C GLY A 68 6.40 -7.73 -24.98
N PRO A 69 6.68 -7.70 -26.29
CA PRO A 69 7.91 -7.08 -26.79
C PRO A 69 7.91 -5.58 -26.46
N PRO A 70 9.08 -4.98 -26.14
CA PRO A 70 9.17 -3.54 -25.95
C PRO A 70 8.76 -2.83 -27.26
N PRO A 71 7.95 -1.75 -27.20
CA PRO A 71 7.54 -1.03 -28.38
C PRO A 71 8.74 -0.42 -29.11
N PRO A 72 8.72 -0.34 -30.45
CA PRO A 72 9.79 0.30 -31.21
C PRO A 72 9.83 1.80 -30.91
N GLN A 73 11.00 2.43 -31.08
CA GLN A 73 11.17 3.86 -30.84
C GLN A 73 10.21 4.74 -31.67
N SER A 74 9.84 4.29 -32.87
CA SER A 74 8.87 4.97 -33.74
C SER A 74 7.45 4.99 -33.18
N ALA A 75 7.11 4.12 -32.24
CA ALA A 75 5.82 4.10 -31.56
C ALA A 75 5.75 5.10 -30.37
N ALA A 76 6.87 5.74 -30.01
CA ALA A 76 6.87 6.74 -28.95
C ALA A 76 6.00 7.95 -29.35
N PRO A 77 5.08 8.40 -28.49
CA PRO A 77 4.25 9.57 -28.77
C PRO A 77 5.13 10.82 -28.91
N THR A 78 4.88 11.62 -29.95
CA THR A 78 5.58 12.88 -30.16
C THR A 78 4.93 14.02 -29.39
N PRO A 79 5.71 14.98 -28.85
CA PRO A 79 5.16 16.23 -28.34
C PRO A 79 4.57 17.01 -29.51
N GLN A 80 3.25 17.23 -29.54
CA GLN A 80 2.68 18.22 -30.45
C GLN A 80 3.08 19.61 -29.94
N MET A 81 3.64 20.46 -30.82
CA MET A 81 4.09 21.82 -30.49
C MET A 81 2.95 22.78 -30.09
N VAL A 82 1.69 22.38 -30.27
CA VAL A 82 0.54 23.19 -29.89
C VAL A 82 0.30 23.02 -28.39
N VAL A 83 0.86 23.94 -27.60
CA VAL A 83 0.45 24.19 -26.22
C VAL A 83 -1.00 24.70 -26.29
N PRO A 84 -2.00 23.98 -25.75
CA PRO A 84 -3.34 24.53 -25.66
C PRO A 84 -3.29 25.79 -24.80
N ALA A 85 -3.84 26.90 -25.30
CA ALA A 85 -3.92 28.16 -24.57
C ALA A 85 -4.80 28.05 -23.29
N SER A 86 -5.52 26.94 -23.12
CA SER A 86 -6.33 26.66 -21.93
C SER A 86 -6.00 25.27 -21.35
N ASN A 87 -5.81 25.21 -20.03
CA ASN A 87 -5.60 23.99 -19.22
C ASN A 87 -6.86 23.10 -19.12
N GLU A 88 -7.80 23.20 -20.05
CA GLU A 88 -9.18 22.73 -19.86
C GLU A 88 -9.36 21.22 -20.11
N ASP A 89 -8.36 20.53 -20.65
CA ASP A 89 -8.44 19.08 -20.87
C ASP A 89 -7.20 18.31 -20.36
N PRO A 90 -7.24 17.81 -19.11
CA PRO A 90 -6.18 17.00 -18.51
C PRO A 90 -5.83 15.74 -19.32
N SER A 91 -6.77 15.21 -20.11
CA SER A 91 -6.55 14.01 -20.94
C SER A 91 -5.50 14.25 -22.04
N ARG A 92 -5.27 15.52 -22.42
CA ARG A 92 -4.27 15.92 -23.44
C ARG A 92 -2.86 16.10 -22.87
N LEU A 93 -2.71 16.08 -21.54
CA LEU A 93 -1.41 16.15 -20.84
C LEU A 93 -0.73 14.78 -20.74
N THR A 94 -1.49 13.70 -20.89
CA THR A 94 -0.97 12.33 -20.84
C THR A 94 -0.88 11.78 -22.26
N ARG A 95 0.24 11.13 -22.59
CA ARG A 95 0.42 10.41 -23.87
C ARG A 95 1.03 9.05 -23.58
N SER A 96 0.56 8.03 -24.29
CA SER A 96 1.01 6.64 -24.13
C SER A 96 1.30 6.02 -25.50
N ALA A 97 2.39 5.27 -25.60
CA ALA A 97 2.68 4.40 -26.74
C ALA A 97 1.81 3.13 -26.72
N PHE A 98 1.19 2.80 -25.57
CA PHE A 98 0.47 1.55 -25.35
C PHE A 98 -1.03 1.67 -25.65
N VAL A 99 -1.60 2.87 -25.53
CA VAL A 99 -3.01 3.15 -25.83
C VAL A 99 -3.12 4.50 -26.55
N PRO A 100 -3.47 4.52 -27.85
CA PRO A 100 -3.63 5.77 -28.60
C PRO A 100 -4.95 6.49 -28.24
N VAL A 101 -4.92 7.83 -28.27
CA VAL A 101 -6.03 8.75 -27.89
C VAL A 101 -7.21 8.73 -28.87
N THR A 102 -7.09 8.01 -29.99
CA THR A 102 -7.96 8.16 -31.17
C THR A 102 -9.31 7.43 -31.11
N SER A 103 -9.65 6.75 -30.01
CA SER A 103 -10.94 6.04 -29.91
C SER A 103 -11.86 6.69 -28.88
N PRO A 104 -13.06 7.16 -29.26
CA PRO A 104 -14.09 7.63 -28.31
C PRO A 104 -14.59 6.52 -27.36
N LEU A 105 -14.14 5.26 -27.56
CA LEU A 105 -14.41 4.11 -26.70
C LEU A 105 -13.29 3.83 -25.65
N CYS A 106 -12.17 4.57 -25.65
CA CYS A 106 -11.04 4.36 -24.73
C CYS A 106 -10.74 5.61 -23.87
N PRO A 107 -11.33 5.75 -22.68
CA PRO A 107 -11.40 7.03 -21.99
C PRO A 107 -10.23 7.34 -21.02
N ALA A 108 -9.27 6.44 -20.74
CA ALA A 108 -8.13 6.76 -19.88
C ALA A 108 -6.85 6.01 -20.29
N GLN A 109 -5.70 6.71 -20.27
CA GLN A 109 -4.38 6.11 -20.55
C GLN A 109 -3.72 5.48 -19.32
N TYR A 110 -4.27 5.74 -18.14
CA TYR A 110 -3.85 5.18 -16.87
C TYR A 110 -5.05 5.02 -15.95
N THR A 111 -4.93 4.14 -14.96
CA THR A 111 -5.95 3.94 -13.93
C THR A 111 -5.30 3.99 -12.55
N ARG A 112 -5.81 4.84 -11.64
CA ARG A 112 -5.49 4.77 -10.21
C ARG A 112 -6.15 3.53 -9.62
N LEU A 113 -5.41 2.78 -8.84
CA LEU A 113 -5.86 1.51 -8.26
C LEU A 113 -6.09 1.63 -6.76
N LEU A 114 -5.13 2.18 -6.02
CA LEU A 114 -5.18 2.34 -4.56
C LEU A 114 -4.36 3.55 -4.10
N GLU A 115 -4.70 4.08 -2.95
CA GLU A 115 -3.93 5.10 -2.25
C GLU A 115 -3.53 4.61 -0.85
N PHE A 116 -2.31 4.93 -0.43
CA PHE A 116 -1.78 4.59 0.90
C PHE A 116 -1.55 5.86 1.69
N TYR A 117 -2.28 6.01 2.80
CA TYR A 117 -2.29 7.23 3.59
C TYR A 117 -0.97 7.44 4.35
N THR A 118 -0.33 8.57 4.10
CA THR A 118 0.99 8.93 4.62
C THR A 118 0.95 10.35 5.21
N PRO A 119 0.29 10.52 6.36
CA PRO A 119 0.03 11.83 6.97
C PRO A 119 1.31 12.52 7.42
N ASN A 120 1.18 13.81 7.76
CA ASN A 120 2.22 14.61 8.40
C ASN A 120 3.54 14.62 7.61
N CYS A 121 3.45 14.73 6.28
CA CYS A 121 4.61 14.99 5.43
C CYS A 121 4.86 16.50 5.28
N GLY A 122 3.81 17.32 5.38
CA GLY A 122 3.93 18.78 5.26
C GLY A 122 4.55 19.19 3.92
N PRO A 123 5.40 20.23 3.89
CA PRO A 123 6.11 20.65 2.69
C PRO A 123 7.38 19.82 2.40
N GLN A 124 7.64 18.76 3.16
CA GLN A 124 8.86 17.97 2.97
C GLN A 124 8.77 17.16 1.67
N PHE A 125 9.79 17.30 0.83
CA PHE A 125 10.03 16.49 -0.35
C PHE A 125 11.25 15.58 -0.15
N PHE A 126 11.59 14.78 -1.17
CA PHE A 126 12.70 13.83 -1.12
C PHE A 126 12.56 12.78 0.01
N MET A 127 11.32 12.34 0.22
CA MET A 127 10.95 11.26 1.15
C MET A 127 10.54 10.06 0.33
N ARG A 128 11.21 8.93 0.53
CA ARG A 128 11.14 7.78 -0.36
C ARG A 128 10.61 6.56 0.36
N PHE A 129 9.65 5.89 -0.27
CA PHE A 129 9.17 4.58 0.18
C PHE A 129 10.05 3.46 -0.37
N LYS A 130 9.92 2.27 0.21
CA LYS A 130 10.51 1.05 -0.34
C LYS A 130 9.55 -0.12 -0.19
N LEU A 131 9.32 -0.80 -1.31
CA LEU A 131 8.60 -2.07 -1.34
C LEU A 131 9.60 -3.22 -1.18
N HIS A 132 9.35 -4.08 -0.20
CA HIS A 132 9.92 -5.42 -0.14
C HIS A 132 9.10 -6.30 -1.07
N HIS A 133 9.70 -6.79 -2.14
CA HIS A 133 9.02 -7.66 -3.11
C HIS A 133 10.00 -8.75 -3.56
N VAL A 134 9.95 -9.87 -2.85
CA VAL A 134 10.79 -11.05 -3.05
C VAL A 134 9.85 -12.27 -3.16
N PRO A 135 10.11 -13.22 -4.06
CA PRO A 135 9.24 -14.40 -4.20
C PRO A 135 9.07 -15.17 -2.90
N ASN A 136 7.92 -15.80 -2.74
CA ASN A 136 7.53 -16.59 -1.56
C ASN A 136 7.49 -15.78 -0.25
N GLN A 137 7.50 -14.45 -0.34
CA GLN A 137 7.32 -13.57 0.80
C GLN A 137 6.22 -12.56 0.51
N ASN A 138 5.53 -12.12 1.57
CA ASN A 138 4.51 -11.09 1.42
C ASN A 138 5.15 -9.78 0.94
N PRO A 139 4.59 -9.11 -0.08
CA PRO A 139 5.04 -7.78 -0.45
C PRO A 139 4.69 -6.77 0.64
N VAL A 140 5.69 -6.05 1.16
CA VAL A 140 5.50 -5.07 2.25
C VAL A 140 6.04 -3.71 1.86
N LEU A 141 5.16 -2.72 1.80
CA LEU A 141 5.51 -1.33 1.56
C LEU A 141 5.90 -0.67 2.88
N ALA A 142 7.05 0.01 2.92
CA ALA A 142 7.49 0.83 4.02
C ALA A 142 7.68 2.28 3.60
N PHE A 143 7.26 3.22 4.45
CA PHE A 143 7.49 4.66 4.28
C PHE A 143 7.62 5.34 5.64
N CYS A 144 8.50 6.32 5.76
CA CYS A 144 8.61 7.13 6.96
C CYS A 144 8.30 8.60 6.66
N ASN A 145 7.41 9.20 7.44
CA ASN A 145 6.97 10.58 7.25
C ASN A 145 7.92 11.61 7.91
N ALA A 146 7.50 12.88 7.91
CA ALA A 146 8.28 13.98 8.46
C ALA A 146 8.12 14.13 9.98
N ALA A 147 7.21 13.36 10.58
CA ALA A 147 6.95 13.33 12.01
C ALA A 147 7.53 12.09 12.72
N GLY A 148 8.44 11.36 12.06
CA GLY A 148 9.12 10.20 12.63
C GLY A 148 8.28 8.92 12.69
N ASN A 149 7.13 8.87 12.02
CA ASN A 149 6.31 7.68 11.94
C ASN A 149 6.68 6.85 10.72
N ILE A 150 6.90 5.56 10.93
CA ILE A 150 7.17 4.54 9.91
C ILE A 150 5.91 3.72 9.73
N PHE A 151 5.41 3.69 8.50
CA PHE A 151 4.19 3.02 8.12
C PHE A 151 4.48 1.78 7.29
N PHE A 152 3.71 0.72 7.54
CA PHE A 152 3.81 -0.54 6.82
C PHE A 152 2.45 -0.99 6.28
N TRP A 153 2.45 -1.44 5.02
CA TRP A 153 1.30 -2.11 4.39
C TRP A 153 1.74 -3.46 3.83
N ASP A 154 1.06 -4.52 4.22
CA ASP A 154 1.25 -5.88 3.71
C ASP A 154 0.20 -6.15 2.63
N PHE A 155 0.63 -6.25 1.37
CA PHE A 155 -0.29 -6.36 0.23
C PHE A 155 -1.04 -7.70 0.24
N LYS A 156 -0.52 -8.74 0.90
CA LYS A 156 -1.23 -10.02 1.04
C LYS A 156 -2.49 -9.85 1.89
N ARG A 157 -2.45 -9.01 2.94
CA ARG A 157 -3.61 -8.73 3.80
C ARG A 157 -4.75 -8.08 3.03
N LEU A 158 -4.45 -7.25 2.03
CA LEU A 158 -5.47 -6.65 1.16
C LEU A 158 -6.24 -7.73 0.39
N THR A 159 -5.51 -8.67 -0.22
CA THR A 159 -6.12 -9.77 -0.97
C THR A 159 -6.89 -10.75 -0.08
N GLU A 160 -6.35 -11.09 1.09
CA GLU A 160 -7.03 -11.96 2.06
C GLU A 160 -8.31 -11.31 2.59
N TYR A 161 -8.26 -10.02 2.96
CA TYR A 161 -9.43 -9.27 3.42
C TYR A 161 -10.53 -9.20 2.36
N ARG A 162 -10.18 -8.98 1.08
CA ARG A 162 -11.17 -9.01 -0.01
C ARG A 162 -11.92 -10.34 -0.06
N GLY A 163 -11.22 -11.46 0.08
CA GLY A 163 -11.83 -12.80 0.13
C GLY A 163 -12.76 -12.97 1.32
N ILE A 164 -12.34 -12.53 2.51
CA ILE A 164 -13.16 -12.55 3.73
C ILE A 164 -14.41 -11.70 3.55
N ARG A 165 -14.28 -10.48 3.04
CA ARG A 165 -15.40 -9.55 2.83
C ARG A 165 -16.39 -10.05 1.78
N GLN A 166 -15.92 -10.74 0.74
CA GLN A 166 -16.78 -11.42 -0.23
C GLN A 166 -17.55 -12.58 0.42
N ALA A 167 -16.86 -13.43 1.19
CA ALA A 167 -17.49 -14.55 1.89
C ALA A 167 -18.50 -14.10 2.97
N LEU A 168 -18.26 -12.95 3.62
CA LEU A 168 -19.20 -12.36 4.58
C LEU A 168 -20.44 -11.76 3.91
N LYS A 169 -20.32 -11.28 2.67
CA LYS A 169 -21.43 -10.68 1.90
C LYS A 169 -22.22 -11.69 1.06
N ASP A 170 -21.78 -12.95 0.98
CA ASP A 170 -22.43 -13.99 0.18
C ASP A 170 -23.80 -14.37 0.78
N PRO A 171 -24.92 -14.06 0.10
CA PRO A 171 -26.26 -14.36 0.60
C PRO A 171 -26.57 -15.87 0.63
N CYS A 172 -25.82 -16.67 -0.14
CA CYS A 172 -25.98 -18.12 -0.20
C CYS A 172 -25.09 -18.87 0.79
N ARG A 173 -24.33 -18.15 1.64
CA ARG A 173 -23.47 -18.78 2.63
C ARG A 173 -24.26 -19.51 3.70
N ASP A 174 -23.80 -20.72 4.03
CA ASP A 174 -24.25 -21.44 5.21
C ASP A 174 -23.88 -20.66 6.48
N LYS A 175 -24.90 -20.10 7.15
CA LYS A 175 -24.75 -19.31 8.37
C LYS A 175 -24.20 -20.13 9.53
N ASN A 176 -24.37 -21.45 9.51
CA ASN A 176 -23.85 -22.35 10.55
C ASN A 176 -22.34 -22.55 10.44
N LYS A 177 -21.73 -22.19 9.30
CA LYS A 177 -20.29 -22.30 9.08
C LYS A 177 -19.62 -20.96 9.36
N SER A 178 -18.94 -20.84 10.51
CA SER A 178 -18.17 -19.65 10.86
C SER A 178 -17.00 -19.42 9.89
N ILE A 179 -16.70 -18.15 9.59
CA ILE A 179 -15.51 -17.79 8.81
C ILE A 179 -14.34 -17.69 9.76
N SER A 180 -13.28 -18.45 9.48
CA SER A 180 -12.02 -18.32 10.20
C SER A 180 -11.37 -16.98 9.84
N LEU A 181 -11.21 -16.12 10.86
CA LEU A 181 -10.51 -14.85 10.71
C LEU A 181 -9.01 -15.03 10.94
N PRO A 182 -8.15 -14.40 10.12
CA PRO A 182 -6.73 -14.31 10.42
C PRO A 182 -6.46 -13.58 11.73
N ASN A 183 -5.39 -13.96 12.43
CA ASN A 183 -4.99 -13.39 13.73
C ASN A 183 -4.73 -11.87 13.72
N TRP A 184 -4.48 -11.29 12.55
CA TRP A 184 -4.25 -9.86 12.35
C TRP A 184 -5.54 -9.05 12.14
N LEU A 185 -6.67 -9.71 11.86
CA LEU A 185 -7.97 -9.10 11.61
C LEU A 185 -8.83 -9.18 12.88
N LYS A 186 -8.53 -8.31 13.84
CA LYS A 186 -9.19 -8.30 15.15
C LYS A 186 -10.43 -7.40 15.14
N PRO A 187 -11.60 -7.87 15.62
CA PRO A 187 -12.77 -7.03 15.81
C PRO A 187 -12.51 -5.92 16.83
N ILE A 188 -13.21 -4.79 16.68
CA ILE A 188 -13.28 -3.79 17.76
C ILE A 188 -14.27 -4.32 18.77
N VAL A 189 -13.80 -4.56 19.99
CA VAL A 189 -14.67 -4.88 21.13
C VAL A 189 -15.06 -3.55 21.77
N PRO A 190 -16.34 -3.11 21.69
CA PRO A 190 -16.78 -1.91 22.37
C PRO A 190 -16.49 -2.07 23.86
N ARG A 191 -15.65 -1.19 24.42
CA ARG A 191 -15.59 -1.08 25.87
C ARG A 191 -16.89 -0.44 26.30
N HIS A 192 -17.77 -1.23 26.91
CA HIS A 192 -18.89 -0.69 27.68
C HIS A 192 -18.27 0.29 28.68
N ARG A 193 -18.45 1.60 28.45
CA ARG A 193 -18.16 2.61 29.47
C ARG A 193 -19.17 2.33 30.58
N THR A 194 -18.76 1.57 31.58
CA THR A 194 -19.38 1.67 32.90
C THR A 194 -19.11 3.08 33.37
N ASP A 195 -20.10 3.95 33.21
CA ASP A 195 -20.21 5.17 34.00
C ASP A 195 -20.26 4.74 35.47
N THR A 196 -19.14 4.90 36.17
CA THR A 196 -19.13 4.86 37.63
C THR A 196 -18.27 6.01 38.13
N SER A 197 -18.96 7.08 38.48
CA SER A 197 -18.53 7.94 39.57
C SER A 197 -18.26 7.10 40.82
N SER A 198 -17.15 7.43 41.48
CA SER A 198 -16.79 7.14 42.87
C SER A 198 -16.11 5.80 43.25
N LYS A 199 -15.07 5.98 44.08
CA LYS A 199 -14.45 5.09 45.09
C LYS A 199 -13.29 4.14 44.68
N LEU A 200 -12.09 4.66 44.96
CA LEU A 200 -10.97 4.08 45.74
C LEU A 200 -10.79 2.53 45.79
N ARG A 201 -9.63 2.13 45.26
CA ARG A 201 -8.76 0.91 45.38
C ARG A 201 -8.99 -0.08 46.55
N PRO A 202 -8.58 -1.37 46.40
CA PRO A 202 -7.19 -1.78 46.72
C PRO A 202 -6.54 -2.81 45.74
N PRO A 203 -5.22 -3.10 45.89
CA PRO A 203 -4.40 -3.81 44.90
C PRO A 203 -4.23 -5.32 45.22
N GLY A 204 -4.13 -6.13 44.17
CA GLY A 204 -3.68 -7.53 44.25
C GLY A 204 -4.57 -8.49 43.47
N SER A 205 -4.19 -8.80 42.23
CA SER A 205 -4.66 -9.99 41.49
C SER A 205 -3.88 -10.07 40.18
N ASP A 206 -2.79 -10.84 40.19
CA ASP A 206 -2.18 -11.36 38.98
C ASP A 206 -3.21 -12.22 38.23
N ARG A 207 -3.59 -11.79 37.02
CA ARG A 207 -4.27 -12.67 36.06
C ARG A 207 -3.61 -12.54 34.70
N ASP A 208 -2.81 -13.56 34.44
CA ASP A 208 -2.24 -13.92 33.15
C ASP A 208 -3.37 -14.12 32.14
N GLY A 209 -3.50 -13.20 31.19
CA GLY A 209 -4.56 -13.16 30.20
C GLY A 209 -4.14 -13.84 28.90
N SER A 210 -4.02 -15.17 28.91
CA SER A 210 -3.85 -15.97 27.69
C SER A 210 -5.13 -15.89 26.86
N MET A 211 -5.15 -15.05 25.82
CA MET A 211 -6.28 -15.01 24.88
C MET A 211 -6.14 -16.15 23.88
N ALA A 212 -6.87 -17.23 24.17
CA ALA A 212 -7.08 -18.35 23.27
C ALA A 212 -7.78 -17.89 21.97
N SER A 213 -7.35 -18.49 20.86
CA SER A 213 -7.94 -18.35 19.53
C SER A 213 -9.22 -19.18 19.46
N GLY A 214 -10.34 -18.63 19.93
CA GLY A 214 -11.66 -19.26 19.79
C GLY A 214 -12.36 -18.85 18.48
N PRO A 215 -13.24 -19.70 17.93
CA PRO A 215 -14.10 -19.31 16.82
C PRO A 215 -15.03 -18.20 17.30
N VAL A 216 -14.99 -17.05 16.63
CA VAL A 216 -15.91 -15.95 16.90
C VAL A 216 -17.23 -16.31 16.22
N ASP A 217 -18.30 -16.47 17.00
CA ASP A 217 -19.63 -16.66 16.44
C ASP A 217 -19.99 -15.49 15.53
N CYS A 218 -20.58 -15.81 14.38
CA CYS A 218 -20.80 -14.90 13.25
C CYS A 218 -22.03 -14.01 13.45
N ASP A 219 -22.43 -13.73 14.70
CA ASP A 219 -23.42 -12.72 15.02
C ASP A 219 -22.75 -11.34 14.94
N GLU A 220 -22.87 -10.79 13.72
CA GLU A 220 -22.62 -9.43 13.24
C GLU A 220 -21.51 -8.65 13.96
N PHE A 221 -20.33 -8.62 13.34
CA PHE A 221 -19.33 -7.60 13.63
C PHE A 221 -20.00 -6.21 13.59
N SER A 222 -19.68 -5.37 14.57
CA SER A 222 -20.20 -4.00 14.61
C SER A 222 -19.83 -3.22 13.34
N SER A 223 -20.67 -2.26 12.95
CA SER A 223 -20.34 -1.33 11.84
C SER A 223 -18.96 -0.70 12.05
N GLU A 224 -18.64 -0.29 13.28
CA GLU A 224 -17.34 0.27 13.65
C GLU A 224 -16.17 -0.69 13.35
N THR A 225 -16.37 -1.99 13.54
CA THR A 225 -15.37 -3.01 13.20
C THR A 225 -15.14 -3.06 11.70
N PHE A 226 -16.21 -3.05 10.90
CA PHE A 226 -16.10 -3.03 9.44
C PHE A 226 -15.43 -1.74 8.95
N ASP A 227 -15.82 -0.58 9.48
CA ASP A 227 -15.24 0.71 9.11
C ASP A 227 -13.73 0.74 9.41
N SER A 228 -13.32 0.20 10.57
CA SER A 228 -11.92 0.08 10.96
C SER A 228 -11.12 -0.86 10.05
N TRP A 229 -11.72 -1.97 9.63
CA TRP A 229 -11.10 -2.90 8.70
C TRP A 229 -11.01 -2.31 7.29
N ASP A 230 -12.08 -1.66 6.82
CA ASP A 230 -12.14 -1.04 5.50
C ASP A 230 -11.12 0.07 5.34
N ALA A 231 -10.99 0.92 6.36
CA ALA A 231 -9.99 1.98 6.37
C ALA A 231 -8.55 1.47 6.23
N LYS A 232 -8.28 0.16 6.46
CA LYS A 232 -6.94 -0.44 6.34
C LYS A 232 -6.78 -1.36 5.13
N TYR A 233 -7.86 -2.02 4.72
CA TYR A 233 -7.80 -3.17 3.83
C TYR A 233 -8.75 -3.13 2.63
N SER A 234 -9.70 -2.19 2.58
CA SER A 234 -10.63 -2.08 1.46
C SER A 234 -9.88 -1.78 0.16
N MET A 235 -10.39 -2.31 -0.95
CA MET A 235 -9.88 -2.02 -2.30
C MET A 235 -11.04 -1.66 -3.24
N GLN A 236 -12.15 -1.15 -2.68
CA GLN A 236 -13.37 -0.87 -3.42
C GLN A 236 -13.34 0.52 -4.06
N ASP A 237 -12.85 1.51 -3.31
CA ASP A 237 -12.62 2.86 -3.79
C ASP A 237 -11.12 3.10 -3.96
N ALA A 238 -10.72 3.55 -5.15
CA ALA A 238 -9.34 3.86 -5.47
C ALA A 238 -8.87 5.19 -4.87
N GLN A 239 -9.80 6.09 -4.52
CA GLN A 239 -9.51 7.43 -3.99
C GLN A 239 -9.56 7.49 -2.47
N GLU A 240 -10.09 6.47 -1.79
CA GLU A 240 -10.09 6.39 -0.34
C GLU A 240 -8.72 5.87 0.17
N PRO A 241 -7.90 6.69 0.86
CA PRO A 241 -6.55 6.28 1.21
C PRO A 241 -6.50 5.28 2.36
N LEU A 242 -5.79 4.17 2.16
CA LEU A 242 -5.64 3.10 3.15
C LEU A 242 -4.69 3.50 4.28
N ARG A 243 -5.18 3.40 5.51
CA ARG A 243 -4.38 3.50 6.72
C ARG A 243 -3.35 2.38 6.78
N ALA A 244 -2.20 2.69 7.36
CA ALA A 244 -1.14 1.72 7.60
C ALA A 244 -1.64 0.53 8.42
N HIS A 245 -1.20 -0.67 8.05
CA HIS A 245 -1.50 -1.90 8.80
C HIS A 245 -0.76 -1.90 10.13
N LYS A 246 0.43 -1.28 10.13
CA LYS A 246 1.27 -1.09 11.30
C LYS A 246 1.99 0.26 11.20
N THR A 247 2.06 0.95 12.33
CA THR A 247 2.82 2.18 12.50
C THR A 247 3.82 1.96 13.63
N GLU A 248 5.06 2.38 13.41
CA GLU A 248 6.11 2.48 14.43
C GLU A 248 6.55 3.94 14.52
N SER A 249 6.79 4.44 15.72
CA SER A 249 7.15 5.85 15.94
C SER A 249 8.57 5.96 16.47
N SER A 250 9.35 6.87 15.90
CA SER A 250 10.63 7.32 16.46
C SER A 250 10.39 8.12 17.74
N SER A 251 11.26 7.96 18.74
CA SER A 251 11.25 8.77 19.96
C SER A 251 11.79 10.20 19.76
N ALA A 252 12.49 10.44 18.65
CA ALA A 252 13.08 11.72 18.30
C ALA A 252 12.40 12.35 17.08
N ASN A 253 12.47 13.69 16.99
CA ASN A 253 12.12 14.45 15.79
C ASN A 253 12.92 13.94 14.60
N PHE A 254 12.27 13.16 13.73
CA PHE A 254 12.93 12.43 12.65
C PHE A 254 12.17 12.61 11.34
N VAL A 255 12.87 13.03 10.29
CA VAL A 255 12.31 13.09 8.94
C VAL A 255 12.87 11.93 8.14
N GLY A 256 12.01 10.98 7.78
CA GLY A 256 12.38 9.83 6.96
C GLY A 256 12.79 10.23 5.54
N ARG A 257 13.96 9.79 5.08
CA ARG A 257 14.45 10.04 3.72
C ARG A 257 14.46 8.79 2.85
N GLN A 258 14.67 7.61 3.42
CA GLN A 258 14.66 6.34 2.70
C GLN A 258 14.37 5.17 3.60
N ALA A 259 13.67 4.18 3.05
CA ALA A 259 13.58 2.84 3.61
C ALA A 259 14.39 1.84 2.75
N ALA A 260 14.91 0.81 3.38
CA ALA A 260 15.57 -0.31 2.72
C ALA A 260 15.22 -1.60 3.45
N TRP A 261 15.12 -2.69 2.70
CA TRP A 261 14.87 -4.02 3.25
C TRP A 261 16.08 -4.91 3.02
N SER A 262 16.37 -5.74 4.01
CA SER A 262 17.26 -6.89 3.85
C SER A 262 16.66 -7.90 2.85
N PRO A 263 17.48 -8.76 2.21
CA PRO A 263 16.99 -9.76 1.26
C PRO A 263 15.95 -10.72 1.85
N GLY A 264 16.12 -11.09 3.13
CA GLY A 264 15.18 -11.95 3.86
C GLY A 264 13.92 -11.23 4.35
N GLY A 265 13.89 -9.90 4.26
CA GLY A 265 12.80 -9.07 4.78
C GLY A 265 12.69 -9.07 6.31
N ASP A 266 13.63 -9.69 7.02
CA ASP A 266 13.70 -9.72 8.48
C ASP A 266 14.14 -8.37 9.08
N TRP A 267 14.87 -7.58 8.31
CA TRP A 267 15.28 -6.21 8.65
C TRP A 267 14.71 -5.17 7.70
N CYS A 268 14.19 -4.08 8.26
CA CYS A 268 13.89 -2.82 7.59
C CYS A 268 14.74 -1.71 8.20
N VAL A 269 15.48 -0.97 7.39
CA VAL A 269 16.28 0.17 7.83
C VAL A 269 15.69 1.44 7.25
N VAL A 270 15.43 2.43 8.10
CA VAL A 270 15.00 3.77 7.70
C VAL A 270 16.08 4.77 8.06
N VAL A 271 16.55 5.56 7.09
CA VAL A 271 17.53 6.63 7.30
C VAL A 271 16.89 7.99 7.05
N GLY A 272 17.34 9.00 7.79
CA GLY A 272 16.71 10.31 7.77
C GLY A 272 17.57 11.44 8.31
N SER A 273 16.92 12.45 8.85
CA SER A 273 17.55 13.64 9.43
C SER A 273 18.58 13.29 10.52
N SER A 274 19.50 14.23 10.77
CA SER A 274 20.49 14.16 11.86
C SER A 274 21.42 12.95 11.79
N ASN A 275 21.67 12.42 10.58
CA ASN A 275 22.46 11.20 10.36
C ASN A 275 21.95 9.98 11.16
N THR A 276 20.66 9.95 11.47
CA THR A 276 20.05 8.88 12.25
C THR A 276 19.58 7.74 11.35
N ALA A 277 19.80 6.51 11.81
CA ALA A 277 19.24 5.29 11.24
C ALA A 277 18.35 4.58 12.27
N LEU A 278 17.14 4.22 11.84
CA LEU A 278 16.20 3.40 12.60
C LEU A 278 16.22 1.99 12.01
N VAL A 279 16.53 1.00 12.84
CA VAL A 279 16.65 -0.40 12.43
C VAL A 279 15.51 -1.18 13.07
N LEU A 280 14.63 -1.73 12.23
CA LEU A 280 13.46 -2.50 12.65
C LEU A 280 13.68 -3.96 12.27
N GLN A 281 13.34 -4.85 13.19
CA GLN A 281 13.43 -6.30 12.99
C GLN A 281 12.05 -6.94 13.09
N ARG A 282 11.81 -7.95 12.26
CA ARG A 282 10.74 -8.94 12.45
C ARG A 282 11.32 -10.35 12.44
N TRP A 283 10.59 -11.29 13.05
CA TRP A 283 11.05 -12.67 13.28
C TRP A 283 12.38 -12.77 14.06
N PRO A 284 12.46 -12.13 15.25
CA PRO A 284 13.67 -12.24 16.06
C PRO A 284 13.91 -13.71 16.40
N ARG A 285 15.15 -14.16 16.21
CA ARG A 285 15.56 -15.49 16.69
C ARG A 285 15.52 -15.44 18.21
N LYS A 286 14.84 -16.40 18.85
CA LYS A 286 14.91 -16.54 20.31
C LYS A 286 16.38 -16.75 20.69
N PRO A 287 16.91 -16.06 21.71
CA PRO A 287 18.22 -16.38 22.23
C PRO A 287 18.20 -17.84 22.70
N SER A 288 19.16 -18.64 22.25
CA SER A 288 19.40 -19.95 22.86
C SER A 288 19.73 -19.70 24.32
N ALA A 289 18.91 -20.23 25.23
CA ALA A 289 19.26 -20.28 26.64
C ALA A 289 20.59 -21.05 26.72
N GLY A 290 21.66 -20.33 27.08
CA GLY A 290 22.95 -20.91 27.41
C GLY A 290 22.96 -21.38 28.85
#